data_AF-A0A1F8PJ77-F1
#
_entry.id   AF-A0A1F8PJ77-F1
#
_cell.length_a   1.000
_cell.length_b   1.000
_cell.length_c   1.000
_cell.angle_alpha   90.00
_cell.angle_beta   90.00
_cell.angle_gamma   90.00
#
_symmetry.space_group_name_H-M   'P 1'
#
loop_
_entity.id
_entity.type
_entity.pdbx_description
1 polymer ?
#
loop_
_entity_poly.entity_id
_entity_poly.type
_entity_poly.pdbx_seq_one_letter_code
_entity_poly.pdbx_strand_id
1 'polypeptide(L)'
;MWEQIRYNQIRSVMLIIIMGIVLLMIGYFIGLVFLDSPAAGLVIALIVWGVMDLIALFQGDSIILSMSGARKIGPSDHPRLYNVVEEMKIASGLAKMPDVYIIDDPALNAFATGRSPDHAAVAVTSGLLDKLNRDELQGVIAHEIGHIKNQDIRLMLLASILLGAIVILSYYASRVMFYSGMSGGGRRRGSSGGGGGMIMIVVIVVGVVLMILAPIMAQLIYFAVSRRREYLADASSALYTRYPEGLASALEKLANNNTQVKAANKATAPMYISNPFYKKGMSVDDFFASHPPLNDRIRILRAMSGASYADYEKSYEQVKSSRVMPASALAGDAVEVRSASAGSQAGEIQEQIARSRETSDLMWRMSNYKALSCDNCGMHIKLPPSYKEPSVQCPRCGHINRV
;
A
#
# COMPACT_ATOMS: atom_id res chain seq x y z
N MET A 1 -7.79 -18.07 12.89
CA MET A 1 -7.96 -17.30 11.62
C MET A 1 -9.35 -16.66 11.51
N TRP A 2 -10.45 -17.42 11.68
CA TRP A 2 -11.83 -16.90 11.57
C TRP A 2 -12.17 -15.73 12.51
N GLU A 3 -11.67 -15.75 13.74
CA GLU A 3 -11.85 -14.64 14.69
C GLU A 3 -11.28 -13.33 14.15
N GLN A 4 -10.08 -13.38 13.55
CA GLN A 4 -9.42 -12.19 13.01
C GLN A 4 -10.18 -11.62 11.82
N ILE A 5 -10.63 -12.48 10.91
CA ILE A 5 -11.48 -12.10 9.77
C ILE A 5 -12.74 -11.39 10.29
N ARG A 6 -13.40 -11.96 11.30
CA ARG A 6 -14.58 -11.36 11.93
C ARG A 6 -14.27 -9.99 12.54
N TYR A 7 -13.16 -9.86 13.28
CA TYR A 7 -12.75 -8.56 13.84
C TYR A 7 -12.47 -7.52 12.76
N ASN A 8 -11.86 -7.91 11.64
CA ASN A 8 -11.59 -7.01 10.53
C ASN A 8 -12.88 -6.55 9.84
N GLN A 9 -13.86 -7.45 9.68
CA GLN A 9 -15.18 -7.12 9.14
C GLN A 9 -15.91 -6.12 10.06
N ILE A 10 -15.93 -6.38 11.37
CA ILE A 10 -16.56 -5.48 12.35
C ILE A 10 -15.87 -4.10 12.32
N ARG A 11 -14.54 -4.06 12.31
CA ARG A 11 -13.78 -2.79 12.24
C ARG A 11 -14.04 -2.02 10.95
N SER A 12 -14.17 -2.73 9.82
CA SER A 12 -14.49 -2.11 8.54
C SER A 12 -15.88 -1.46 8.57
N VAL A 13 -16.89 -2.17 9.11
CA VAL A 13 -18.25 -1.62 9.30
C VAL A 13 -18.23 -0.43 10.25
N MET A 14 -17.49 -0.53 11.36
CA MET A 14 -17.34 0.56 12.32
C MET A 14 -16.72 1.81 11.67
N LEU A 15 -15.69 1.66 10.83
CA LEU A 15 -15.09 2.78 10.09
C LEU A 15 -16.10 3.46 9.16
N ILE A 16 -16.91 2.68 8.43
CA ILE A 16 -17.95 3.22 7.54
C ILE A 16 -18.99 4.01 8.35
N ILE A 17 -19.44 3.48 9.50
CA ILE A 17 -20.40 4.15 10.37
C ILE A 17 -19.81 5.46 10.93
N ILE A 18 -18.59 5.41 11.46
CA ILE A 18 -17.91 6.61 11.99
C ILE A 18 -17.75 7.67 10.89
N MET A 19 -17.36 7.26 9.67
CA MET A 19 -17.27 8.15 8.52
C MET A 19 -18.62 8.79 8.19
N GLY A 20 -19.70 8.00 8.17
CA GLY A 20 -21.06 8.49 7.96
C GLY A 20 -21.46 9.54 9.00
N ILE A 21 -21.22 9.26 10.28
CA ILE A 21 -21.51 10.21 11.38
C ILE A 21 -20.73 11.52 11.18
N VAL A 22 -19.43 11.45 10.87
CA VAL A 22 -18.60 12.64 10.64
C VAL A 22 -19.10 13.45 9.45
N LEU A 23 -19.42 12.80 8.32
CA LEU A 23 -19.95 13.48 7.14
C LEU A 23 -21.31 14.13 7.39
N LEU A 24 -22.19 13.46 8.13
CA LEU A 24 -23.50 14.02 8.50
C LEU A 24 -23.36 15.23 9.43
N MET A 25 -22.46 15.17 10.40
CA MET A 25 -22.15 16.31 11.27
C MET A 25 -21.64 17.50 10.45
N ILE A 26 -20.70 17.27 9.52
CA ILE A 26 -20.19 18.32 8.62
C ILE A 26 -21.32 18.87 7.74
N GLY A 27 -22.15 17.99 7.16
CA GLY A 27 -23.31 18.36 6.35
C GLY A 27 -24.32 19.22 7.09
N TYR A 28 -24.63 18.87 8.34
CA TYR A 28 -25.51 19.64 9.22
C TYR A 28 -25.02 21.08 9.40
N PHE A 29 -23.73 21.25 9.75
CA PHE A 29 -23.14 22.58 9.93
C PHE A 29 -23.05 23.36 8.61
N ILE A 30 -22.72 22.71 7.49
CA ILE A 30 -22.71 23.37 6.17
C ILE A 30 -24.13 23.81 5.78
N GLY A 31 -25.15 22.97 6.00
CA GLY A 31 -26.55 23.30 5.72
C GLY A 31 -27.07 24.47 6.53
N LEU A 32 -26.68 24.54 7.81
CA LEU A 32 -26.98 25.68 8.68
C LEU A 32 -26.40 27.01 8.16
N VAL A 33 -25.22 26.98 7.53
CA VAL A 33 -24.46 28.20 7.21
C VAL A 33 -24.71 28.69 5.78
N PHE A 34 -24.81 27.76 4.83
CA PHE A 34 -24.86 28.08 3.41
C PHE A 34 -26.26 27.94 2.81
N LEU A 35 -27.14 27.15 3.43
CA LEU A 35 -28.47 26.82 2.90
C LEU A 35 -29.61 27.30 3.81
N ASP A 36 -29.29 27.93 4.96
CA ASP A 36 -30.22 28.27 6.05
C ASP A 36 -31.14 27.10 6.45
N SER A 37 -30.70 25.86 6.21
CA SER A 37 -31.48 24.64 6.40
C SER A 37 -30.58 23.47 6.78
N PRO A 38 -30.53 23.10 8.08
CA PRO A 38 -29.77 21.93 8.51
C PRO A 38 -30.26 20.64 7.84
N ALA A 39 -31.57 20.54 7.58
CA ALA A 39 -32.16 19.39 6.89
C ALA A 39 -31.64 19.25 5.46
N ALA A 40 -31.52 20.36 4.71
CA ALA A 40 -30.95 20.35 3.36
C ALA A 40 -29.48 19.89 3.37
N GLY A 41 -28.68 20.39 4.32
CA GLY A 41 -27.28 19.97 4.48
C GLY A 41 -27.12 18.49 4.84
N LEU A 42 -27.99 17.96 5.71
CA LEU A 42 -28.01 16.54 6.06
C LEU A 42 -28.35 15.65 4.86
N VAL A 43 -29.35 16.03 4.06
CA VAL A 43 -29.73 15.29 2.84
C VAL A 43 -28.58 15.26 1.85
N ILE A 44 -27.91 16.39 1.61
CA ILE A 44 -26.75 16.46 0.73
C ILE A 44 -25.62 15.57 1.25
N ALA A 45 -25.31 15.62 2.55
CA ALA A 45 -24.28 14.78 3.13
C ALA A 45 -24.60 13.29 3.05
N LEU A 46 -25.87 12.89 3.22
CA LEU A 46 -26.33 11.52 3.03
C LEU A 46 -26.10 11.04 1.59
N ILE A 47 -26.44 11.86 0.60
CA ILE A 47 -26.21 11.56 -0.82
C ILE A 47 -24.72 11.44 -1.11
N VAL A 48 -23.91 12.41 -0.67
CA VAL A 48 -22.45 12.40 -0.87
C VAL A 48 -21.83 11.17 -0.21
N TRP A 49 -22.20 10.86 1.03
CA TRP A 49 -21.70 9.69 1.74
C TRP A 49 -22.08 8.39 1.02
N GLY A 50 -23.33 8.25 0.57
CA GLY A 50 -23.77 7.08 -0.19
C GLY A 50 -23.03 6.91 -1.51
N VAL A 51 -22.80 8.01 -2.26
CA VAL A 51 -22.01 7.99 -3.49
C VAL A 51 -20.55 7.62 -3.21
N MET A 52 -19.95 8.18 -2.17
CA MET A 52 -18.57 7.85 -1.78
C MET A 52 -18.43 6.37 -1.38
N ASP A 53 -19.39 5.83 -0.63
CA ASP A 53 -19.39 4.42 -0.24
C ASP A 53 -19.54 3.50 -1.47
N LEU A 54 -20.42 3.84 -2.41
CA LEU A 54 -20.53 3.14 -3.69
C LEU A 54 -19.20 3.18 -4.46
N ILE A 55 -18.56 4.34 -4.56
CA ILE A 55 -17.25 4.45 -5.23
C ILE A 55 -16.20 3.59 -4.51
N ALA A 56 -16.15 3.60 -3.18
CA ALA A 56 -15.23 2.77 -2.40
C ALA A 56 -15.48 1.27 -2.63
N LEU A 57 -16.76 0.85 -2.71
CA LEU A 57 -17.19 -0.53 -2.91
C LEU A 57 -17.05 -1.03 -4.35
N PHE A 58 -16.98 -0.16 -5.35
CA PHE A 58 -16.88 -0.57 -6.75
C PHE A 58 -15.52 -0.27 -7.40
N GLN A 59 -14.84 0.78 -6.96
CA GLN A 59 -13.66 1.35 -7.63
C GLN A 59 -12.51 1.69 -6.66
N GLY A 60 -12.65 1.41 -5.35
CA GLY A 60 -11.65 1.80 -4.36
C GLY A 60 -10.24 1.27 -4.64
N ASP A 61 -10.12 0.00 -5.01
CA ASP A 61 -8.86 -0.64 -5.37
C ASP A 61 -8.22 0.01 -6.61
N SER A 62 -9.03 0.31 -7.63
CA SER A 62 -8.58 0.98 -8.85
C SER A 62 -8.05 2.40 -8.58
N ILE A 63 -8.69 3.13 -7.67
CA ILE A 63 -8.21 4.47 -7.24
C ILE A 63 -6.81 4.36 -6.65
N ILE A 64 -6.60 3.44 -5.70
CA ILE A 64 -5.29 3.28 -5.04
C ILE A 64 -4.21 2.82 -6.02
N LEU A 65 -4.52 1.85 -6.87
CA LEU A 65 -3.61 1.36 -7.90
C LEU A 65 -3.21 2.50 -8.85
N SER A 66 -4.17 3.28 -9.33
CA SER A 66 -3.89 4.41 -10.22
C SER A 66 -3.07 5.51 -9.55
N MET A 67 -3.35 5.83 -8.27
CA MET A 67 -2.59 6.81 -7.50
C MET A 67 -1.14 6.38 -7.28
N SER A 68 -0.90 5.08 -7.13
CA SER A 68 0.44 4.52 -7.01
C SER A 68 1.20 4.41 -8.34
N GLY A 69 0.57 4.75 -9.47
CA GLY A 69 1.14 4.55 -10.81
C GLY A 69 1.28 3.07 -11.20
N ALA A 70 0.54 2.19 -10.53
CA ALA A 70 0.59 0.76 -10.74
C ALA A 70 0.01 0.38 -12.10
N ARG A 71 0.69 -0.51 -12.82
CA ARG A 71 0.28 -1.03 -14.12
C ARG A 71 0.09 -2.53 -14.03
N LYS A 72 -1.08 -2.99 -14.49
CA LYS A 72 -1.41 -4.42 -14.51
C LYS A 72 -0.49 -5.13 -15.50
N ILE A 73 0.04 -6.27 -15.09
CA ILE A 73 0.82 -7.15 -15.96
C ILE A 73 0.03 -8.44 -16.24
N GLY A 74 0.54 -9.29 -17.13
CA GLY A 74 0.05 -10.63 -17.43
C GLY A 74 1.13 -11.70 -17.25
N PRO A 75 0.78 -13.01 -17.30
CA PRO A 75 1.72 -14.11 -17.00
C PRO A 75 3.01 -14.11 -17.84
N SER A 76 2.92 -13.67 -19.09
CA SER A 76 4.07 -13.54 -20.00
C SER A 76 4.94 -12.32 -19.75
N ASP A 77 4.47 -11.34 -18.97
CA ASP A 77 5.19 -10.09 -18.76
C ASP A 77 6.31 -10.27 -17.75
N HIS A 78 6.06 -10.95 -16.63
CA HIS A 78 7.10 -11.27 -15.66
C HIS A 78 6.81 -12.66 -15.05
N PRO A 79 7.23 -13.75 -15.72
CA PRO A 79 6.89 -15.11 -15.31
C PRO A 79 7.32 -15.44 -13.89
N ARG A 80 8.50 -14.97 -13.46
CA ARG A 80 8.99 -15.19 -12.09
C ARG A 80 8.03 -14.63 -11.03
N LEU A 81 7.58 -13.38 -11.17
CA LEU A 81 6.64 -12.78 -10.22
C LEU A 81 5.28 -13.49 -10.27
N TYR A 82 4.78 -13.77 -11.47
CA TYR A 82 3.50 -14.45 -11.65
C TYR A 82 3.46 -15.83 -10.99
N ASN A 83 4.51 -16.62 -11.20
CA ASN A 83 4.65 -17.95 -10.61
C ASN A 83 4.70 -17.87 -9.09
N VAL A 84 5.43 -16.88 -8.53
CA VAL A 84 5.49 -16.68 -7.07
C VAL A 84 4.12 -16.32 -6.50
N VAL A 85 3.37 -15.42 -7.15
CA VAL A 85 2.00 -15.07 -6.70
C VAL A 85 1.08 -16.29 -6.80
N GLU A 86 1.20 -17.10 -7.86
CA GLU A 86 0.40 -18.31 -8.05
C GLU A 86 0.70 -19.37 -6.99
N GLU A 87 1.98 -19.61 -6.70
CA GLU A 87 2.43 -20.51 -5.63
C GLU A 87 1.84 -20.09 -4.28
N MET A 88 1.89 -18.80 -3.97
CA MET A 88 1.38 -18.28 -2.69
C MET A 88 -0.14 -18.25 -2.63
N LYS A 89 -0.82 -18.07 -3.77
CA LYS A 89 -2.27 -18.28 -3.90
C LYS A 89 -2.65 -19.72 -3.56
N ILE A 90 -1.91 -20.70 -4.10
CA ILE A 90 -2.14 -22.13 -3.83
C ILE A 90 -1.86 -22.43 -2.35
N ALA A 91 -0.70 -22.02 -1.83
CA ALA A 91 -0.29 -22.29 -0.45
C ALA A 91 -1.25 -21.70 0.60
N SER A 92 -1.81 -20.51 0.34
CA SER A 92 -2.80 -19.86 1.22
C SER A 92 -4.24 -20.35 1.05
N GLY A 93 -4.48 -21.18 0.02
CA GLY A 93 -5.82 -21.63 -0.34
C GLY A 93 -6.76 -20.48 -0.72
N LEU A 94 -6.26 -19.48 -1.44
CA LEU A 94 -7.11 -18.46 -2.05
C LEU A 94 -7.87 -19.07 -3.24
N ALA A 95 -9.16 -18.75 -3.35
CA ALA A 95 -9.99 -19.25 -4.45
C ALA A 95 -9.55 -18.65 -5.79
N LYS A 96 -9.36 -17.32 -5.81
CA LYS A 96 -8.99 -16.55 -7.00
C LYS A 96 -7.54 -16.09 -6.95
N MET A 97 -6.93 -15.98 -8.12
CA MET A 97 -5.63 -15.33 -8.31
C MET A 97 -5.78 -13.82 -8.14
N PRO A 98 -5.00 -13.17 -7.25
CA PRO A 98 -4.94 -11.72 -7.17
C PRO A 98 -4.41 -11.14 -8.49
N ASP A 99 -4.93 -9.98 -8.89
CA ASP A 99 -4.35 -9.25 -10.02
C ASP A 99 -2.94 -8.76 -9.67
N VAL A 100 -2.00 -8.87 -10.61
CA VAL A 100 -0.59 -8.53 -10.38
C VAL A 100 -0.27 -7.20 -11.05
N TYR A 101 0.33 -6.30 -10.29
CA TYR A 101 0.68 -4.96 -10.73
C TYR A 101 2.14 -4.64 -10.46
N ILE A 102 2.71 -3.79 -11.31
CA ILE A 102 4.06 -3.27 -11.18
C ILE A 102 4.03 -1.76 -11.07
N ILE A 103 4.84 -1.24 -10.16
CA ILE A 103 5.06 0.20 -9.97
C ILE A 103 6.48 0.53 -10.41
N ASP A 104 6.62 1.50 -11.31
CA ASP A 104 7.92 2.03 -11.72
C ASP A 104 8.51 2.90 -10.62
N ASP A 105 9.19 2.28 -9.66
CA ASP A 105 9.82 2.96 -8.53
C ASP A 105 11.06 2.19 -8.05
N PRO A 106 12.23 2.83 -7.93
CA PRO A 106 13.43 2.19 -7.39
C PRO A 106 13.36 1.90 -5.88
N ALA A 107 12.35 2.41 -5.16
CA ALA A 107 12.11 2.05 -3.78
C ALA A 107 11.80 0.54 -3.64
N LEU A 108 12.08 -0.03 -2.47
CA LEU A 108 11.83 -1.44 -2.18
C LEU A 108 10.50 -1.55 -1.44
N ASN A 109 9.42 -1.80 -2.16
CA ASN A 109 8.11 -1.92 -1.52
C ASN A 109 7.14 -2.82 -2.30
N ALA A 110 6.12 -3.29 -1.59
CA ALA A 110 4.99 -4.01 -2.12
C ALA A 110 3.77 -3.73 -1.24
N PHE A 111 2.58 -3.90 -1.80
CA PHE A 111 1.35 -3.88 -1.03
C PHE A 111 0.25 -4.71 -1.69
N ALA A 112 -0.68 -5.21 -0.87
CA ALA A 112 -1.96 -5.73 -1.30
C ALA A 112 -3.10 -4.71 -1.11
N THR A 113 -4.02 -4.67 -2.06
CA THR A 113 -5.26 -3.89 -1.94
C THR A 113 -6.43 -4.67 -2.53
N GLY A 114 -7.65 -4.24 -2.23
CA GLY A 114 -8.85 -4.91 -2.72
C GLY A 114 -10.03 -4.80 -1.79
N ARG A 115 -11.20 -5.11 -2.33
CA ARG A 115 -12.48 -5.03 -1.62
C ARG A 115 -12.88 -6.34 -0.96
N SER A 116 -12.40 -7.45 -1.52
CA SER A 116 -12.57 -8.80 -1.01
C SER A 116 -11.41 -9.67 -1.53
N PRO A 117 -11.22 -10.88 -0.98
CA PRO A 117 -10.24 -11.83 -1.52
C PRO A 117 -10.44 -12.17 -3.00
N ASP A 118 -11.68 -12.07 -3.50
CA ASP A 118 -12.03 -12.31 -4.92
C ASP A 118 -11.80 -11.08 -5.82
N HIS A 119 -11.57 -9.92 -5.21
CA HIS A 119 -11.28 -8.66 -5.88
C HIS A 119 -10.03 -8.03 -5.24
N ALA A 120 -8.97 -8.83 -5.18
CA ALA A 120 -7.68 -8.47 -4.61
C ALA A 120 -6.62 -8.24 -5.70
N ALA A 121 -5.68 -7.37 -5.40
CA ALA A 121 -4.52 -7.07 -6.22
C ALA A 121 -3.26 -7.00 -5.35
N VAL A 122 -2.13 -7.39 -5.92
CA VAL A 122 -0.80 -7.22 -5.33
C VAL A 122 0.02 -6.33 -6.26
N ALA A 123 0.59 -5.27 -5.71
CA ALA A 123 1.46 -4.34 -6.43
C ALA A 123 2.89 -4.43 -5.90
N VAL A 124 3.87 -4.49 -6.80
CA VAL A 124 5.29 -4.62 -6.47
C VAL A 124 6.09 -3.54 -7.19
N THR A 125 7.04 -2.91 -6.50
CA THR A 125 7.92 -1.93 -7.12
C THR A 125 9.03 -2.61 -7.94
N SER A 126 9.47 -1.96 -9.03
CA SER A 126 10.60 -2.44 -9.85
C SER A 126 11.88 -2.61 -9.02
N GLY A 127 12.15 -1.69 -8.09
CA GLY A 127 13.29 -1.79 -7.18
C GLY A 127 13.27 -3.03 -6.27
N LEU A 128 12.08 -3.51 -5.87
CA LEU A 128 11.94 -4.73 -5.07
C LEU A 128 12.24 -5.98 -5.92
N LEU A 129 11.73 -6.04 -7.15
CA LEU A 129 11.99 -7.15 -8.08
C LEU A 129 13.47 -7.31 -8.43
N ASP A 130 14.16 -6.18 -8.60
CA ASP A 130 15.59 -6.12 -8.85
C ASP A 130 16.40 -6.67 -7.68
N LYS A 131 16.01 -6.30 -6.46
CA LYS A 131 16.84 -6.53 -5.27
C LYS A 131 16.63 -7.91 -4.65
N LEU A 132 15.39 -8.41 -4.66
CA LEU A 132 15.06 -9.66 -3.99
C LEU A 132 15.36 -10.86 -4.88
N ASN A 133 15.89 -11.92 -4.28
CA ASN A 133 15.95 -13.24 -4.91
C ASN A 133 14.56 -13.90 -4.87
N ARG A 134 14.44 -15.14 -5.39
CA ARG A 134 13.14 -15.81 -5.50
C ARG A 134 12.50 -16.12 -4.14
N ASP A 135 13.27 -16.67 -3.20
CA ASP A 135 12.76 -17.03 -1.87
C ASP A 135 12.34 -15.79 -1.06
N GLU A 136 13.09 -14.70 -1.20
CA GLU A 136 12.77 -13.40 -0.60
C GLU A 136 11.51 -12.78 -1.19
N LEU A 137 11.39 -12.78 -2.53
CA LEU A 137 10.19 -12.33 -3.21
C LEU A 137 8.98 -13.17 -2.78
N GLN A 138 9.15 -14.48 -2.66
CA GLN A 138 8.11 -15.38 -2.17
C GLN A 138 7.70 -15.06 -0.73
N GLY A 139 8.65 -14.75 0.16
CA GLY A 139 8.37 -14.28 1.52
C GLY A 139 7.54 -13.00 1.55
N VAL A 140 7.90 -12.00 0.75
CA VAL A 140 7.15 -10.72 0.63
C VAL A 140 5.75 -10.96 0.07
N ILE A 141 5.63 -11.70 -1.04
CA ILE A 141 4.32 -11.98 -1.65
C ILE A 141 3.44 -12.82 -0.72
N ALA A 142 4.00 -13.76 0.02
CA ALA A 142 3.26 -14.54 1.01
C ALA A 142 2.73 -13.67 2.16
N HIS A 143 3.48 -12.64 2.57
CA HIS A 143 3.05 -11.65 3.55
C HIS A 143 1.83 -10.85 3.02
N GLU A 144 1.94 -10.33 1.80
CA GLU A 144 0.84 -9.61 1.13
C GLU A 144 -0.41 -10.49 0.92
N ILE A 145 -0.22 -11.75 0.56
CA ILE A 145 -1.32 -12.73 0.47
C ILE A 145 -1.92 -13.04 1.85
N GLY A 146 -1.12 -12.99 2.92
CA GLY A 146 -1.60 -13.02 4.30
C GLY A 146 -2.65 -11.93 4.57
N HIS A 147 -2.39 -10.69 4.13
CA HIS A 147 -3.36 -9.59 4.25
C HIS A 147 -4.63 -9.82 3.44
N ILE A 148 -4.51 -10.40 2.24
CA ILE A 148 -5.68 -10.77 1.42
C ILE A 148 -6.52 -11.83 2.14
N LYS A 149 -5.89 -12.91 2.59
CA LYS A 149 -6.57 -14.03 3.26
C LYS A 149 -7.26 -13.60 4.56
N ASN A 150 -6.63 -12.72 5.33
CA ASN A 150 -7.18 -12.20 6.59
C ASN A 150 -8.18 -11.05 6.41
N GLN A 151 -8.45 -10.63 5.16
CA GLN A 151 -9.31 -9.50 4.81
C GLN A 151 -8.84 -8.15 5.38
N ASP A 152 -7.53 -8.01 5.58
CA ASP A 152 -6.93 -6.74 6.01
C ASP A 152 -7.03 -5.69 4.89
N ILE A 153 -6.98 -6.13 3.63
CA ILE A 153 -7.05 -5.27 2.43
C ILE A 153 -8.29 -4.37 2.42
N ARG A 154 -9.45 -4.88 2.85
CA ARG A 154 -10.71 -4.10 2.86
C ARG A 154 -10.67 -3.01 3.92
N LEU A 155 -10.18 -3.36 5.11
CA LEU A 155 -10.03 -2.43 6.21
C LEU A 155 -9.05 -1.31 5.84
N MET A 156 -7.90 -1.68 5.28
CA MET A 156 -6.88 -0.74 4.83
C MET A 156 -7.41 0.16 3.70
N LEU A 157 -8.12 -0.41 2.73
CA LEU A 157 -8.76 0.34 1.64
C LEU A 157 -9.69 1.44 2.16
N LEU A 158 -10.63 1.08 3.04
CA LEU A 158 -11.59 2.03 3.61
C LEU A 158 -10.89 3.08 4.48
N ALA A 159 -9.91 2.66 5.29
CA ALA A 159 -9.06 3.54 6.08
C ALA A 159 -8.32 4.57 5.21
N SER A 160 -7.71 4.14 4.10
CA SER A 160 -6.99 5.00 3.18
C SER A 160 -7.91 5.99 2.46
N ILE A 161 -9.09 5.54 2.01
CA ILE A 161 -10.07 6.43 1.38
C ILE A 161 -10.54 7.50 2.37
N LEU A 162 -10.87 7.11 3.61
CA LEU A 162 -11.27 8.03 4.66
C LEU A 162 -10.17 9.05 4.97
N LEU A 163 -8.94 8.59 5.16
CA LEU A 163 -7.80 9.46 5.43
C LEU A 163 -7.53 10.40 4.25
N GLY A 164 -7.61 9.90 3.01
CA GLY A 164 -7.48 10.71 1.81
C GLY A 164 -8.55 11.80 1.71
N ALA A 165 -9.81 11.46 1.94
CA ALA A 165 -10.92 12.41 1.95
C ALA A 165 -10.71 13.50 3.01
N ILE A 166 -10.32 13.12 4.22
CA ILE A 166 -10.01 14.05 5.32
C ILE A 166 -8.88 15.00 4.93
N VAL A 167 -7.77 14.47 4.39
CA VAL A 167 -6.62 15.30 3.98
C VAL A 167 -7.01 16.29 2.89
N ILE A 168 -7.80 15.87 1.91
CA ILE A 168 -8.31 16.74 0.84
C ILE A 168 -9.22 17.83 1.43
N LEU A 169 -10.17 17.46 2.29
CA LEU A 169 -11.07 18.41 2.96
C LEU A 169 -10.29 19.44 3.79
N SER A 170 -9.31 19.00 4.59
CA SER A 170 -8.44 19.89 5.37
C SER A 170 -7.62 20.81 4.47
N TYR A 171 -7.11 20.31 3.34
CA TYR A 171 -6.37 21.11 2.38
C TYR A 171 -7.25 22.23 1.79
N TYR A 172 -8.45 21.90 1.32
CA TYR A 172 -9.36 22.92 0.77
C TYR A 172 -9.90 23.87 1.84
N ALA A 173 -10.24 23.38 3.03
CA ALA A 173 -10.66 24.22 4.15
C ALA A 173 -9.56 25.22 4.54
N SER A 174 -8.30 24.78 4.63
CA SER A 174 -7.18 25.68 4.91
C SER A 174 -6.97 26.71 3.79
N ARG A 175 -7.07 26.31 2.51
CA ARG A 175 -7.05 27.26 1.39
C ARG A 175 -8.17 28.30 1.49
N VAL A 176 -9.42 27.89 1.73
CA VAL A 176 -10.54 28.82 1.85
C VAL A 176 -10.33 29.78 3.02
N MET A 177 -9.83 29.31 4.17
CA MET A 177 -9.49 30.17 5.30
C MET A 177 -8.39 31.18 4.95
N PHE A 178 -7.29 30.75 4.34
CA PHE A 178 -6.17 31.63 3.97
C PHE A 178 -6.54 32.64 2.88
N TYR A 179 -7.22 32.21 1.81
CA TYR A 179 -7.60 33.09 0.71
C TYR A 179 -8.79 33.99 1.03
N SER A 180 -9.76 33.54 1.85
CA SER A 180 -10.85 34.41 2.33
C SER A 180 -10.36 35.42 3.38
N GLY A 181 -9.44 35.02 4.27
CA GLY A 181 -8.80 35.91 5.24
C GLY A 181 -7.88 36.96 4.60
N MET A 182 -7.19 36.61 3.51
CA MET A 182 -6.26 37.52 2.83
C MET A 182 -6.93 38.43 1.78
N SER A 183 -8.11 38.06 1.27
CA SER A 183 -8.93 38.94 0.40
C SER A 183 -9.83 39.92 1.18
N GLY A 184 -9.94 39.78 2.51
CA GLY A 184 -10.76 40.64 3.38
C GLY A 184 -10.01 41.84 3.97
N GLY A 185 -8.72 42.02 3.66
CA GLY A 185 -7.86 43.09 4.19
C GLY A 185 -7.97 44.44 3.47
N GLY A 186 -9.17 44.85 3.04
CA GLY A 186 -9.32 46.06 2.22
C GLY A 186 -10.71 46.68 2.25
N ARG A 187 -11.00 47.44 3.32
CA ARG A 187 -11.94 48.58 3.39
C ARG A 187 -13.28 48.47 2.62
N ARG A 188 -14.38 48.41 3.36
CA ARG A 188 -15.49 49.39 3.22
C ARG A 188 -16.37 49.43 4.47
N ARG A 189 -16.24 50.55 5.19
CA ARG A 189 -17.27 51.12 6.06
C ARG A 189 -18.56 51.23 5.25
N GLY A 190 -19.68 50.81 5.84
CA GLY A 190 -20.99 51.32 5.48
C GLY A 190 -22.04 50.27 5.13
N SER A 191 -23.04 50.19 6.01
CA SER A 191 -24.43 49.80 5.75
C SER A 191 -24.79 48.31 5.69
N SER A 192 -25.45 47.87 6.78
CA SER A 192 -26.66 47.03 6.80
C SER A 192 -26.71 45.82 5.86
N GLY A 193 -26.26 44.68 6.37
CA GLY A 193 -26.47 43.36 5.76
C GLY A 193 -25.82 42.28 6.61
N GLY A 194 -26.44 41.95 7.74
CA GLY A 194 -25.88 41.14 8.84
C GLY A 194 -25.58 39.65 8.57
N GLY A 195 -25.38 39.23 7.30
CA GLY A 195 -25.13 37.83 6.95
C GLY A 195 -23.65 37.47 6.72
N GLY A 196 -22.85 38.39 6.16
CA GLY A 196 -21.50 38.06 5.67
C GLY A 196 -20.46 37.77 6.76
N GLY A 197 -20.54 38.43 7.91
CA GLY A 197 -19.60 38.23 9.03
C GLY A 197 -19.81 36.91 9.78
N MET A 198 -21.07 36.48 9.93
CA MET A 198 -21.42 35.20 10.54
C MET A 198 -20.96 34.01 9.67
N ILE A 199 -21.18 34.09 8.36
CA ILE A 199 -20.72 33.06 7.41
C ILE A 199 -19.20 32.88 7.48
N MET A 200 -18.43 33.98 7.56
CA MET A 200 -16.98 33.93 7.66
C MET A 200 -16.50 33.30 8.98
N ILE A 201 -17.14 33.63 10.11
CA ILE A 201 -16.83 33.03 11.42
C ILE A 201 -17.12 31.53 11.41
N VAL A 202 -18.25 31.09 10.84
CA VAL A 202 -18.57 29.65 10.84
C VAL A 202 -17.67 28.88 9.88
N VAL A 203 -17.28 29.43 8.73
CA VAL A 203 -16.27 28.81 7.85
C VAL A 203 -14.93 28.63 8.55
N ILE A 204 -14.50 29.62 9.35
CA ILE A 204 -13.29 29.51 10.17
C ILE A 204 -13.46 28.44 11.25
N VAL A 205 -14.59 28.41 11.96
CA VAL A 205 -14.85 27.41 13.02
C VAL A 205 -14.89 26.01 12.44
N VAL A 206 -15.61 25.77 11.33
CA VAL A 206 -15.66 24.48 10.65
C VAL A 206 -14.28 24.09 10.12
N GLY A 207 -13.54 25.04 9.54
CA GLY A 207 -12.18 24.81 9.06
C GLY A 207 -11.20 24.43 10.18
N VAL A 208 -11.28 25.09 11.34
CA VAL A 208 -10.49 24.78 12.53
C VAL A 208 -10.89 23.42 13.11
N VAL A 209 -12.19 23.12 13.20
CA VAL A 209 -12.68 21.80 13.64
C VAL A 209 -12.16 20.71 12.72
N LEU A 210 -12.23 20.88 11.40
CA LEU A 210 -11.70 19.90 10.45
C LEU A 210 -10.17 19.77 10.53
N MET A 211 -9.45 20.87 10.78
CA MET A 211 -8.01 20.86 10.96
C MET A 211 -7.57 20.11 12.23
N ILE A 212 -8.38 20.17 13.30
CA ILE A 212 -8.14 19.43 14.55
C ILE A 212 -8.61 17.97 14.42
N LEU A 213 -9.77 17.75 13.81
CA LEU A 213 -10.36 16.43 13.67
C LEU A 213 -9.56 15.54 12.72
N ALA A 214 -8.96 16.11 11.68
CA ALA A 214 -8.17 15.37 10.70
C ALA A 214 -7.00 14.56 11.28
N PRO A 215 -6.06 15.14 12.04
CA PRO A 215 -4.97 14.39 12.66
C PRO A 215 -5.47 13.38 13.69
N ILE A 216 -6.53 13.68 14.44
CA ILE A 216 -7.14 12.74 15.40
C ILE A 216 -7.71 11.52 14.68
N MET A 217 -8.47 11.74 13.61
CA MET A 217 -9.04 10.68 12.79
C MET A 217 -7.96 9.87 12.09
N ALA A 218 -6.91 10.52 11.59
CA ALA A 218 -5.74 9.82 11.07
C ALA A 218 -5.13 8.91 12.13
N GLN A 219 -4.94 9.40 13.36
CA GLN A 219 -4.43 8.61 14.47
C GLN A 219 -5.33 7.42 14.81
N LEU A 220 -6.64 7.62 14.87
CA LEU A 220 -7.60 6.54 15.12
C LEU A 220 -7.55 5.48 14.03
N ILE A 221 -7.37 5.89 12.76
CA ILE A 221 -7.15 4.99 11.65
C ILE A 221 -5.83 4.23 11.80
N TYR A 222 -4.73 4.92 12.16
CA TYR A 222 -3.44 4.29 12.42
C TYR A 222 -3.52 3.29 13.59
N PHE A 223 -4.28 3.57 14.65
CA PHE A 223 -4.52 2.60 15.73
C PHE A 223 -5.47 1.46 15.31
N ALA A 224 -6.46 1.76 14.48
CA ALA A 224 -7.30 0.74 13.85
C ALA A 224 -6.47 -0.16 12.94
N VAL A 225 -5.35 0.35 12.41
CA VAL A 225 -4.31 -0.43 11.75
C VAL A 225 -3.35 -1.08 12.76
N SER A 226 -3.78 -2.20 13.33
CA SER A 226 -3.05 -2.83 14.44
C SER A 226 -1.75 -3.51 13.98
N ARG A 227 -0.64 -3.22 14.68
CA ARG A 227 0.65 -3.93 14.58
C ARG A 227 0.53 -5.46 14.71
N ARG A 228 -0.49 -5.97 15.42
CA ARG A 228 -0.75 -7.41 15.53
C ARG A 228 -1.00 -8.07 14.17
N ARG A 229 -1.51 -7.32 13.19
CA ARG A 229 -1.80 -7.85 11.84
C ARG A 229 -0.53 -8.07 11.03
N GLU A 230 0.43 -7.18 11.16
CA GLU A 230 1.75 -7.32 10.54
C GLU A 230 2.43 -8.60 11.02
N TYR A 231 2.40 -8.86 12.34
CA TYR A 231 2.94 -10.11 12.91
C TYR A 231 2.15 -11.36 12.45
N LEU A 232 0.83 -11.26 12.30
CA LEU A 232 0.03 -12.34 11.73
C LEU A 232 0.35 -12.60 10.25
N ALA A 233 0.61 -11.54 9.49
CA ALA A 233 1.03 -11.64 8.09
C ALA A 233 2.45 -12.22 7.97
N ASP A 234 3.37 -11.87 8.88
CA ASP A 234 4.70 -12.50 8.98
C ASP A 234 4.61 -14.00 9.24
N ALA A 235 3.79 -14.39 10.21
CA ALA A 235 3.57 -15.80 10.53
C ALA A 235 2.88 -16.56 9.38
N SER A 236 1.96 -15.89 8.67
CA SER A 236 1.32 -16.45 7.48
C SER A 236 2.32 -16.63 6.35
N SER A 237 3.25 -15.68 6.17
CA SER A 237 4.35 -15.81 5.22
C SER A 237 5.24 -17.00 5.55
N ALA A 238 5.68 -17.14 6.80
CA ALA A 238 6.45 -18.29 7.26
C ALA A 238 5.71 -19.62 6.98
N LEU A 239 4.41 -19.67 7.26
CA LEU A 239 3.57 -20.85 7.03
C LEU A 239 3.41 -21.20 5.55
N TYR A 240 3.07 -20.22 4.70
CA TYR A 240 2.80 -20.46 3.28
C TYR A 240 4.07 -20.80 2.51
N THR A 241 5.18 -20.15 2.84
CA THR A 241 6.48 -20.42 2.22
C THR A 241 7.16 -21.64 2.81
N ARG A 242 6.80 -22.03 4.03
CA ARG A 242 7.55 -22.94 4.90
C ARG A 242 9.01 -22.52 5.09
N TYR A 243 9.33 -21.24 4.90
CA TYR A 243 10.71 -20.73 4.89
C TYR A 243 10.79 -19.32 5.51
N PRO A 244 10.82 -19.22 6.85
CA PRO A 244 10.86 -17.93 7.57
C PRO A 244 12.03 -17.02 7.15
N GLU A 245 13.19 -17.61 6.82
CA GLU A 245 14.38 -16.85 6.41
C GLU A 245 14.17 -16.05 5.12
N GLY A 246 13.29 -16.50 4.22
CA GLY A 246 12.98 -15.77 2.99
C GLY A 246 12.43 -14.37 3.29
N LEU A 247 11.44 -14.28 4.17
CA LEU A 247 10.90 -12.98 4.59
C LEU A 247 11.91 -12.21 5.46
N ALA A 248 12.63 -12.87 6.36
CA ALA A 248 13.61 -12.20 7.22
C ALA A 248 14.71 -11.50 6.40
N SER A 249 15.30 -12.20 5.42
CA SER A 249 16.31 -11.64 4.51
C SER A 249 15.75 -10.50 3.66
N ALA A 250 14.50 -10.62 3.19
CA ALA A 250 13.83 -9.53 2.48
C ALA A 250 13.68 -8.28 3.37
N LEU A 251 13.16 -8.43 4.58
CA LEU A 251 12.97 -7.32 5.53
C LEU A 251 14.32 -6.67 5.91
N GLU A 252 15.40 -7.43 6.01
CA GLU A 252 16.74 -6.90 6.23
C GLU A 252 17.23 -6.03 5.06
N LYS A 253 16.96 -6.43 3.81
CA LYS A 253 17.24 -5.61 2.62
C LYS A 253 16.40 -4.33 2.60
N LEU A 254 15.14 -4.40 3.02
CA LEU A 254 14.26 -3.24 3.14
C LEU A 254 14.74 -2.28 4.25
N ALA A 255 15.15 -2.79 5.41
CA ALA A 255 15.65 -2.00 6.53
C ALA A 255 16.94 -1.24 6.18
N ASN A 256 17.77 -1.82 5.32
CA ASN A 256 19.02 -1.21 4.86
C ASN A 256 18.82 -0.22 3.69
N ASN A 257 17.60 -0.05 3.20
CA ASN A 257 17.28 0.84 2.09
C ASN A 257 16.57 2.12 2.59
N ASN A 258 17.01 3.29 2.11
CA ASN A 258 16.45 4.59 2.49
C ASN A 258 15.69 5.30 1.34
N THR A 259 15.49 4.60 0.21
CA THR A 259 14.77 5.13 -0.94
C THR A 259 13.28 5.14 -0.64
N GLN A 260 12.70 6.33 -0.60
CA GLN A 260 11.26 6.52 -0.36
C GLN A 260 10.46 6.23 -1.63
N VAL A 261 9.27 5.66 -1.46
CA VAL A 261 8.33 5.43 -2.55
C VAL A 261 7.80 6.80 -3.02
N LYS A 262 8.02 7.14 -4.28
CA LYS A 262 7.67 8.45 -4.86
C LYS A 262 6.16 8.70 -4.89
N ALA A 263 5.40 7.65 -5.19
CA ALA A 263 3.94 7.72 -5.30
C ALA A 263 3.21 7.57 -3.96
N ALA A 264 3.93 7.26 -2.86
CA ALA A 264 3.31 7.09 -1.57
C ALA A 264 2.82 8.43 -1.01
N ASN A 265 1.64 8.41 -0.40
CA ASN A 265 1.11 9.53 0.37
C ASN A 265 0.68 9.04 1.76
N LYS A 266 0.37 9.98 2.66
CA LYS A 266 -0.03 9.64 4.04
C LYS A 266 -1.26 8.73 4.12
N ALA A 267 -2.12 8.75 3.11
CA ALA A 267 -3.32 7.92 3.06
C ALA A 267 -3.02 6.48 2.64
N THR A 268 -2.05 6.25 1.75
CA THR A 268 -1.66 4.91 1.28
C THR A 268 -0.53 4.29 2.11
N ALA A 269 0.15 5.07 2.96
CA ALA A 269 1.25 4.60 3.81
C ALA A 269 0.99 3.29 4.55
N PRO A 270 -0.20 3.06 5.17
CA PRO A 270 -0.46 1.84 5.93
C PRO A 270 -0.56 0.55 5.10
N MET A 271 -0.61 0.63 3.77
CA MET A 271 -0.74 -0.54 2.90
C MET A 271 0.60 -1.17 2.56
N TYR A 272 1.67 -0.40 2.60
CA TYR A 272 2.99 -0.83 2.20
C TYR A 272 3.62 -1.75 3.25
N ILE A 273 4.36 -2.78 2.82
CA ILE A 273 5.03 -3.73 3.73
C ILE A 273 6.02 -3.04 4.70
N SER A 274 6.57 -1.91 4.29
CA SER A 274 7.42 -1.03 5.09
C SER A 274 7.01 0.43 4.93
N ASN A 275 7.21 1.21 6.00
CA ASN A 275 6.86 2.62 6.02
C ASN A 275 7.53 3.37 4.85
N PRO A 276 6.78 3.88 3.86
CA PRO A 276 7.35 4.49 2.67
C PRO A 276 8.03 5.84 2.94
N PHE A 277 7.79 6.43 4.12
CA PHE A 277 8.39 7.69 4.55
C PHE A 277 9.53 7.52 5.55
N TYR A 278 9.97 6.28 5.80
CA TYR A 278 11.09 6.04 6.71
C TYR A 278 12.32 6.85 6.30
N LYS A 279 13.00 7.42 7.31
CA LYS A 279 14.29 8.09 7.17
C LYS A 279 15.20 7.61 8.28
N LYS A 280 16.46 7.32 7.94
CA LYS A 280 17.50 6.97 8.92
C LYS A 280 17.58 8.05 10.02
N GLY A 281 17.33 7.67 11.27
CA GLY A 281 17.30 8.58 12.43
C GLY A 281 15.89 8.96 12.93
N MET A 282 14.81 8.54 12.26
CA MET A 282 13.46 8.60 12.81
C MET A 282 13.32 7.55 13.92
N SER A 283 12.71 7.92 15.06
CA SER A 283 12.58 7.02 16.22
C SER A 283 11.86 5.74 15.81
N VAL A 284 12.51 4.60 16.02
CA VAL A 284 11.95 3.27 15.74
C VAL A 284 10.80 2.94 16.72
N ASP A 285 10.74 3.67 17.84
CA ASP A 285 9.81 3.52 18.95
C ASP A 285 8.63 4.51 18.90
N ASP A 286 8.39 5.17 17.77
CA ASP A 286 7.24 6.07 17.66
C ASP A 286 5.95 5.30 17.94
N PHE A 287 5.23 5.72 18.99
CA PHE A 287 3.85 5.33 19.29
C PHE A 287 2.90 5.53 18.09
N PHE A 288 3.37 6.24 17.07
CA PHE A 288 2.70 6.62 15.84
C PHE A 288 3.17 5.81 14.61
N ALA A 289 4.10 4.87 14.76
CA ALA A 289 4.55 4.01 13.65
C ALA A 289 3.44 3.01 13.28
N SER A 290 3.03 3.02 12.01
CA SER A 290 2.01 2.11 11.47
C SER A 290 2.49 0.65 11.38
N HIS A 291 3.80 0.44 11.34
CA HIS A 291 4.43 -0.88 11.27
C HIS A 291 5.26 -1.13 12.52
N PRO A 292 5.33 -2.38 13.00
CA PRO A 292 6.29 -2.75 14.03
C PRO A 292 7.73 -2.57 13.51
N PRO A 293 8.70 -2.37 14.41
CA PRO A 293 10.11 -2.26 14.03
C PRO A 293 10.56 -3.47 13.19
N LEU A 294 11.21 -3.20 12.04
CA LEU A 294 11.69 -4.26 11.15
C LEU A 294 12.66 -5.21 11.86
N ASN A 295 13.53 -4.68 12.72
CA ASN A 295 14.48 -5.48 13.50
C ASN A 295 13.80 -6.51 14.40
N ASP A 296 12.63 -6.19 14.97
CA ASP A 296 11.88 -7.14 15.79
C ASP A 296 11.30 -8.25 14.92
N ARG A 297 10.67 -7.89 13.79
CA ARG A 297 10.12 -8.86 12.82
C ARG A 297 11.19 -9.82 12.33
N ILE A 298 12.36 -9.30 11.95
CA ILE A 298 13.52 -10.09 11.51
C ILE A 298 13.97 -11.05 12.62
N ARG A 299 14.11 -10.55 13.84
CA ARG A 299 14.55 -11.38 14.99
C ARG A 299 13.57 -12.51 15.28
N ILE A 300 12.26 -12.23 15.22
CA ILE A 300 11.22 -13.24 15.45
C ILE A 300 11.28 -14.32 14.37
N LEU A 301 11.32 -13.94 13.09
CA LEU A 301 11.38 -14.88 11.97
C LEU A 301 12.64 -15.77 12.02
N ARG A 302 13.80 -15.19 12.34
CA ARG A 302 15.07 -15.93 12.47
C ARG A 302 15.13 -16.84 13.69
N ALA A 303 14.32 -16.57 14.71
CA ALA A 303 14.21 -17.41 15.90
C ALA A 303 13.22 -18.58 15.71
N MET A 304 12.58 -18.72 14.55
CA MET A 304 11.66 -19.81 14.28
C MET A 304 12.40 -21.12 14.01
N SER A 305 12.02 -22.19 14.72
CA SER A 305 12.49 -23.56 14.48
C SER A 305 11.54 -24.39 13.62
N GLY A 306 10.32 -23.90 13.40
CA GLY A 306 9.28 -24.49 12.56
C GLY A 306 8.58 -23.41 11.75
N ALA A 307 7.62 -23.79 10.90
CA ALA A 307 6.87 -22.86 10.06
C ALA A 307 5.39 -22.69 10.48
N SER A 308 4.99 -23.18 11.65
CA SER A 308 3.60 -23.06 12.12
C SER A 308 3.32 -21.71 12.82
N TYR A 309 2.04 -21.37 12.98
CA TYR A 309 1.64 -20.23 13.83
C TYR A 309 2.08 -20.39 15.29
N ALA A 310 2.13 -21.63 15.79
CA ALA A 310 2.60 -21.92 17.15
C ALA A 310 4.10 -21.69 17.29
N ASP A 311 4.89 -21.99 16.26
CA ASP A 311 6.33 -21.73 16.26
C ASP A 311 6.61 -20.23 16.19
N TYR A 312 5.85 -19.50 15.37
CA TYR A 312 5.95 -18.04 15.34
C TYR A 312 5.61 -17.42 16.69
N GLU A 313 4.54 -17.86 17.36
CA GLU A 313 4.15 -17.36 18.69
C GLU A 313 5.25 -17.60 19.73
N LYS A 314 5.88 -18.78 19.73
CA LYS A 314 7.02 -19.07 20.63
C LYS A 314 8.18 -18.12 20.39
N SER A 315 8.56 -17.91 19.12
CA SER A 315 9.63 -16.97 18.76
C SER A 315 9.25 -15.52 19.10
N TYR A 316 7.97 -15.15 18.98
CA TYR A 316 7.43 -13.86 19.39
C TYR A 316 7.53 -13.65 20.91
N GLU A 317 7.09 -14.62 21.71
CA GLU A 317 7.16 -14.58 23.17
C GLU A 317 8.61 -14.42 23.65
N GLN A 318 9.58 -15.05 22.99
CA GLN A 318 11.01 -14.88 23.30
C GLN A 318 11.52 -13.45 23.08
N VAL A 319 11.00 -12.74 22.08
CA VAL A 319 11.46 -11.39 21.71
C VAL A 319 10.67 -10.28 22.42
N LYS A 320 9.37 -10.48 22.64
CA LYS A 320 8.43 -9.45 23.12
C LYS A 320 7.78 -9.75 24.47
N SER A 321 8.03 -10.91 25.08
CA SER A 321 7.47 -11.33 26.38
C SER A 321 5.95 -11.15 26.50
N SER A 322 5.24 -11.28 25.39
CA SER A 322 3.80 -11.09 25.28
C SER A 322 3.25 -11.98 24.16
N ARG A 323 1.92 -12.05 24.05
CA ARG A 323 1.24 -12.87 23.03
C ARG A 323 0.66 -12.05 21.89
N VAL A 324 0.69 -12.61 20.68
CA VAL A 324 0.17 -11.91 19.48
C VAL A 324 -0.86 -12.72 18.71
N MET A 325 -0.73 -14.05 18.68
CA MET A 325 -1.66 -14.92 17.95
C MET A 325 -2.94 -15.20 18.75
N PRO A 326 -4.11 -15.29 18.09
CA PRO A 326 -5.32 -15.76 18.74
C PRO A 326 -5.19 -17.24 19.08
N ALA A 327 -5.71 -17.66 20.23
CA ALA A 327 -5.62 -19.05 20.70
C ALA A 327 -6.15 -20.05 19.65
N SER A 328 -7.21 -19.67 18.92
CA SER A 328 -7.78 -20.46 17.82
C SER A 328 -6.81 -20.76 16.67
N ALA A 329 -5.74 -19.97 16.49
CA ALA A 329 -4.75 -20.18 15.43
C ALA A 329 -3.58 -21.09 15.84
N LEU A 330 -3.42 -21.37 17.14
CA LEU A 330 -2.30 -22.16 17.68
C LEU A 330 -2.55 -23.68 17.61
N ALA A 331 -3.77 -24.11 17.25
CA ALA A 331 -4.17 -25.51 17.20
C ALA A 331 -3.72 -26.25 15.92
N GLY A 332 -2.71 -25.75 15.22
CA GLY A 332 -2.20 -26.34 13.98
C GLY A 332 -1.09 -27.36 14.23
N ASP A 333 -0.93 -28.30 13.29
CA ASP A 333 0.15 -29.28 13.32
C ASP A 333 1.52 -28.64 13.13
N ALA A 334 2.57 -29.33 13.59
CA ALA A 334 3.95 -28.93 13.35
C ALA A 334 4.24 -28.92 11.85
N VAL A 335 4.85 -27.84 11.36
CA VAL A 335 5.23 -27.68 9.95
C VAL A 335 6.74 -27.54 9.89
N GLU A 336 7.40 -28.47 9.20
CA GLU A 336 8.84 -28.43 8.98
C GLU A 336 9.25 -27.27 8.06
N VAL A 337 10.40 -26.69 8.36
CA VAL A 337 11.02 -25.65 7.54
C VAL A 337 11.67 -26.29 6.33
N ARG A 338 11.36 -25.80 5.12
CA ARG A 338 12.02 -26.25 3.89
C ARG A 338 13.43 -25.65 3.76
N SER A 339 14.27 -26.25 2.93
CA SER A 339 15.55 -25.64 2.55
C SER A 339 15.36 -24.47 1.57
N ALA A 340 16.39 -23.64 1.45
CA ALA A 340 16.49 -22.62 0.42
C ALA A 340 16.37 -23.26 -0.99
N SER A 341 15.82 -22.52 -1.95
CA SER A 341 15.70 -23.00 -3.32
C SER A 341 17.07 -23.05 -4.01
N ALA A 342 17.31 -24.01 -4.91
CA ALA A 342 18.60 -24.15 -5.59
C ALA A 342 19.06 -22.87 -6.31
N GLY A 343 18.11 -22.04 -6.77
CA GLY A 343 18.40 -20.74 -7.38
C GLY A 343 19.01 -19.72 -6.41
N SER A 344 18.65 -19.77 -5.13
CA SER A 344 19.17 -18.83 -4.12
C SER A 344 20.60 -19.13 -3.66
N GLN A 345 21.18 -20.27 -4.07
CA GLN A 345 22.53 -20.72 -3.67
C GLN A 345 23.57 -20.60 -4.80
N ALA A 346 23.16 -20.33 -6.04
CA ALA A 346 24.07 -20.19 -7.18
C ALA A 346 24.59 -18.73 -7.28
N GLY A 347 25.88 -18.57 -7.66
CA GLY A 347 26.65 -17.31 -7.62
C GLY A 347 25.84 -16.01 -7.66
N GLU A 348 25.70 -15.37 -6.50
CA GLU A 348 24.77 -14.25 -6.24
C GLU A 348 24.82 -13.14 -7.29
N ILE A 349 26.02 -12.85 -7.82
CA ILE A 349 26.24 -11.78 -8.79
C ILE A 349 25.58 -12.10 -10.14
N GLN A 350 25.73 -13.32 -10.64
CA GLN A 350 25.20 -13.71 -11.96
C GLN A 350 23.67 -13.71 -11.93
N GLU A 351 23.10 -14.22 -10.84
CA GLU A 351 21.66 -14.25 -10.62
C GLU A 351 21.12 -12.82 -10.42
N GLN A 352 21.82 -11.95 -9.69
CA GLN A 352 21.45 -10.54 -9.54
C GLN A 352 21.45 -9.80 -10.88
N ILE A 353 22.45 -10.04 -11.75
CA ILE A 353 22.49 -9.46 -13.09
C ILE A 353 21.31 -9.96 -13.92
N ALA A 354 20.98 -11.26 -13.86
CA ALA A 354 19.83 -11.82 -14.57
C ALA A 354 18.51 -11.19 -14.11
N ARG A 355 18.30 -11.04 -12.80
CA ARG A 355 17.12 -10.36 -12.23
C ARG A 355 17.02 -8.91 -12.67
N SER A 356 18.13 -8.16 -12.59
CA SER A 356 18.16 -6.76 -13.01
C SER A 356 17.83 -6.59 -14.50
N ARG A 357 18.27 -7.54 -15.34
CA ARG A 357 17.89 -7.57 -16.76
C ARG A 357 16.40 -7.89 -16.93
N GLU A 358 15.86 -8.88 -16.21
CA GLU A 358 14.44 -9.25 -16.27
C GLU A 358 13.53 -8.04 -15.95
N THR A 359 13.80 -7.34 -14.84
CA THR A 359 13.03 -6.15 -14.47
C THR A 359 13.21 -5.03 -15.48
N SER A 360 14.45 -4.75 -15.93
CA SER A 360 14.69 -3.70 -16.93
C SER A 360 13.93 -3.99 -18.23
N ASP A 361 13.92 -5.24 -18.68
CA ASP A 361 13.18 -5.71 -19.85
C ASP A 361 11.67 -5.54 -19.71
N LEU A 362 11.14 -5.78 -18.51
CA LEU A 362 9.76 -5.47 -18.18
C LEU A 362 9.50 -3.94 -18.26
N MET A 363 10.30 -3.12 -17.58
CA MET A 363 10.08 -1.67 -17.52
C MET A 363 10.12 -1.01 -18.89
N TRP A 364 11.01 -1.47 -19.77
CA TRP A 364 11.08 -1.00 -21.14
C TRP A 364 9.85 -1.39 -21.96
N ARG A 365 9.37 -2.63 -21.85
CA ARG A 365 8.12 -3.05 -22.52
C ARG A 365 6.92 -2.24 -22.05
N MET A 366 6.80 -2.01 -20.74
CA MET A 366 5.72 -1.21 -20.16
C MET A 366 5.77 0.27 -20.56
N SER A 367 6.96 0.75 -20.92
CA SER A 367 7.20 2.10 -21.40
C SER A 367 7.10 2.22 -22.94
N ASN A 368 6.61 1.19 -23.63
CA ASN A 368 6.46 1.13 -25.10
C ASN A 368 7.77 1.32 -25.88
N TYR A 369 8.92 0.90 -25.33
CA TYR A 369 10.17 0.90 -26.09
C TYR A 369 10.11 -0.14 -27.21
N LYS A 370 10.62 0.22 -28.39
CA LYS A 370 10.80 -0.74 -29.48
C LYS A 370 12.10 -1.50 -29.26
N ALA A 371 12.03 -2.82 -29.26
CA ALA A 371 13.21 -3.68 -29.27
C ALA A 371 13.50 -4.12 -30.71
N LEU A 372 14.73 -3.92 -31.16
CA LEU A 372 15.23 -4.47 -32.41
C LEU A 372 16.51 -5.27 -32.14
N SER A 373 16.78 -6.26 -32.98
CA SER A 373 18.05 -6.98 -32.95
C SER A 373 18.89 -6.47 -34.11
N CYS A 374 20.17 -6.23 -33.87
CA CYS A 374 21.06 -5.79 -34.93
C CYS A 374 21.25 -6.91 -35.97
N ASP A 375 21.00 -6.62 -37.24
CA ASP A 375 21.04 -7.60 -38.33
C ASP A 375 22.45 -8.20 -38.53
N ASN A 376 23.50 -7.47 -38.15
CA ASN A 376 24.89 -7.90 -38.31
C ASN A 376 25.45 -8.66 -37.10
N CYS A 377 25.24 -8.14 -35.88
CA CYS A 377 25.90 -8.67 -34.68
C CYS A 377 24.96 -9.26 -33.62
N GLY A 378 23.65 -9.29 -33.90
CA GLY A 378 22.62 -9.81 -33.00
C GLY A 378 22.42 -8.99 -31.71
N MET A 379 23.06 -7.83 -31.56
CA MET A 379 22.89 -6.97 -30.38
C MET A 379 21.45 -6.46 -30.30
N HIS A 380 20.80 -6.69 -29.16
CA HIS A 380 19.50 -6.08 -28.88
C HIS A 380 19.66 -4.58 -28.61
N ILE A 381 19.06 -3.76 -29.47
CA ILE A 381 19.01 -2.31 -29.37
C ILE A 381 17.59 -1.92 -28.96
N LYS A 382 17.49 -0.97 -28.04
CA LYS A 382 16.20 -0.51 -27.48
C LYS A 382 16.01 0.95 -27.80
N LEU A 383 14.88 1.27 -28.42
CA LEU A 383 14.55 2.62 -28.86
C LEU A 383 13.42 3.20 -28.03
N PRO A 384 13.58 4.44 -27.53
CA PRO A 384 12.51 5.09 -26.79
C PRO A 384 11.30 5.36 -27.70
N PRO A 385 10.09 5.50 -27.14
CA PRO A 385 8.89 5.84 -27.91
C PRO A 385 9.01 7.15 -28.68
N SER A 386 9.86 8.07 -28.20
CA SER A 386 10.17 9.35 -28.83
C SER A 386 11.13 9.24 -30.01
N TYR A 387 11.71 8.07 -30.28
CA TYR A 387 12.63 7.86 -31.40
C TYR A 387 11.86 7.85 -32.72
N LYS A 388 12.16 8.83 -33.58
CA LYS A 388 11.46 9.07 -34.85
C LYS A 388 12.29 8.76 -36.09
N GLU A 389 13.58 8.46 -35.93
CA GLU A 389 14.44 8.21 -37.07
C GLU A 389 14.17 6.81 -37.67
N PRO A 390 14.26 6.67 -39.00
CA PRO A 390 13.97 5.41 -39.68
C PRO A 390 15.07 4.36 -39.50
N SER A 391 16.22 4.74 -38.95
CA SER A 391 17.38 3.88 -38.80
C SER A 391 18.19 4.20 -37.55
N VAL A 392 18.75 3.18 -36.90
CA VAL A 392 19.62 3.32 -35.73
C VAL A 392 20.97 2.64 -35.96
N GLN A 393 22.05 3.34 -35.61
CA GLN A 393 23.40 2.78 -35.65
C GLN A 393 23.65 1.87 -34.45
N CYS A 394 24.12 0.64 -34.70
CA CYS A 394 24.47 -0.29 -33.64
C CYS A 394 25.73 0.19 -32.90
N PRO A 395 25.69 0.33 -31.56
CA PRO A 395 26.85 0.81 -30.79
C PRO A 395 28.00 -0.21 -30.72
N ARG A 396 27.76 -1.49 -31.03
CA ARG A 396 28.80 -2.54 -31.00
C ARG A 396 29.58 -2.67 -32.31
N CYS A 397 28.87 -2.64 -33.44
CA CYS A 397 29.47 -2.94 -34.75
C CYS A 397 29.33 -1.80 -35.77
N GLY A 398 28.67 -0.70 -35.42
CA GLY A 398 28.47 0.44 -36.30
C GLY A 398 27.45 0.22 -37.44
N HIS A 399 26.86 -0.98 -37.55
CA HIS A 399 25.87 -1.29 -38.60
C HIS A 399 24.57 -0.50 -38.41
N ILE A 400 24.01 0.03 -39.50
CA ILE A 400 22.78 0.82 -39.50
C ILE A 400 21.58 -0.13 -39.67
N ASN A 401 20.75 -0.23 -38.64
CA ASN A 401 19.57 -1.10 -38.63
C ASN A 401 18.33 -0.25 -38.92
N ARG A 402 17.36 -0.81 -39.63
CA ARG A 402 16.06 -0.16 -39.87
C ARG A 402 15.14 -0.35 -38.66
N VAL A 403 14.41 0.71 -38.30
CA VAL A 403 13.56 0.79 -37.09
C VAL A 403 12.11 0.38 -37.33
#